data_AF-A0A4Y9MF18-F1
#
_entry.id   AF-A0A4Y9MF18-F1
#
_cell.length_a   1.000
_cell.length_b   1.000
_cell.length_c   1.000
_cell.angle_alpha   90.00
_cell.angle_beta   90.00
_cell.angle_gamma   90.00
#
_symmetry.space_group_name_H-M   'P 1'
#
loop_
_entity.id
_entity.type
_entity.pdbx_description
1 polymer ?
#
loop_
_entity_poly.entity_id
_entity_poly.type
_entity_poly.pdbx_seq_one_letter_code
_entity_poly.pdbx_strand_id
1 'polypeptide(L)'
;MSTDTATYRRDLLRALRSHHVAPDRIGEIVAEVESHVAETGETPVEAFGPAREYAAGFAGPRPLGARLAGVWLVVLGAACGWLIANGVFGLVADERVHGMPAGVALALGALLWVPPMIGQLRRQLPVADPRTGRRMTPGPAAVVVSMTVFLALLAAATWLVAVLTV
;
A
#
# COMPACT_ATOMS: atom_id res chain seq x y z
N MET A 1 17.16 5.85 -21.10
CA MET A 1 15.82 6.45 -20.94
C MET A 1 14.88 5.69 -21.85
N SER A 2 13.73 5.25 -21.34
CA SER A 2 12.78 4.42 -22.09
C SER A 2 11.94 5.29 -23.02
N THR A 3 12.13 5.13 -24.33
CA THR A 3 11.33 5.76 -25.41
C THR A 3 9.96 5.10 -25.60
N ASP A 4 9.76 3.91 -25.06
CA ASP A 4 8.51 3.16 -25.15
C ASP A 4 7.41 3.72 -24.23
N THR A 5 6.26 4.05 -24.81
CA THR A 5 5.07 4.64 -24.16
C THR A 5 4.58 3.81 -22.98
N ALA A 6 4.60 2.48 -23.07
CA ALA A 6 4.15 1.62 -21.98
C ALA A 6 5.09 1.68 -20.76
N THR A 7 6.38 1.87 -21.00
CA THR A 7 7.37 2.04 -19.94
C THR A 7 7.29 3.44 -19.34
N TYR A 8 7.17 4.49 -20.16
CA TYR A 8 6.96 5.86 -19.69
C TYR A 8 5.72 5.95 -18.79
N ARG A 9 4.60 5.37 -19.21
CA ARG A 9 3.36 5.31 -18.43
C ARG A 9 3.56 4.68 -17.05
N ARG A 10 4.27 3.54 -16.98
CA ARG A 10 4.53 2.87 -15.70
C ARG A 10 5.37 3.74 -14.77
N ASP A 11 6.38 4.43 -15.31
CA ASP A 11 7.25 5.31 -14.54
C ASP A 11 6.52 6.58 -14.08
N LEU A 12 5.68 7.16 -14.93
CA LEU A 12 4.84 8.31 -14.62
C LEU A 12 3.83 7.97 -13.51
N LEU A 13 3.11 6.84 -13.65
CA LEU A 13 2.20 6.33 -12.63
C LEU A 13 2.90 6.17 -11.26
N ARG A 14 4.11 5.63 -11.26
CA ARG A 14 4.90 5.45 -10.05
C ARG A 14 5.31 6.79 -9.43
N ALA A 15 5.78 7.72 -10.25
CA ALA A 15 6.25 9.02 -9.79
C ALA A 15 5.09 9.87 -9.23
N LEU A 16 3.97 9.96 -9.93
CA LEU A 16 2.78 10.69 -9.46
C LEU A 16 2.26 10.16 -8.12
N ARG A 17 2.27 8.83 -7.93
CA ARG A 17 1.93 8.22 -6.62
C ARG A 17 2.90 8.61 -5.51
N SER A 18 4.20 8.64 -5.77
CA SER A 18 5.18 9.09 -4.76
C SER A 18 5.01 10.56 -4.36
N HIS A 19 4.42 11.35 -5.25
CA HIS A 19 4.05 12.75 -5.05
C HIS A 19 2.65 12.92 -4.43
N HIS A 20 1.97 11.83 -4.07
CA HIS A 20 0.66 11.83 -3.42
C HIS A 20 -0.44 12.50 -4.25
N VAL A 21 -0.33 12.44 -5.59
CA VAL A 21 -1.38 12.91 -6.51
C VAL A 21 -2.61 12.01 -6.36
N ALA A 22 -3.80 12.60 -6.35
CA ALA A 22 -5.07 11.88 -6.21
C ALA A 22 -5.27 10.89 -7.39
N PRO A 23 -5.83 9.68 -7.17
CA PRO A 23 -5.96 8.66 -8.21
C PRO A 23 -6.67 9.12 -9.49
N ASP A 24 -7.74 9.90 -9.36
CA ASP A 24 -8.49 10.42 -10.52
C ASP A 24 -7.62 11.39 -11.34
N ARG A 25 -6.90 12.28 -10.65
CA ARG A 25 -5.95 13.21 -11.27
C ARG A 25 -4.78 12.49 -11.94
N ILE A 26 -4.32 11.37 -11.38
CA ILE A 26 -3.31 10.52 -12.02
C ILE A 26 -3.85 9.98 -13.35
N GLY A 27 -5.10 9.49 -13.36
CA GLY A 27 -5.74 8.99 -14.57
C GLY A 27 -5.83 10.06 -15.67
N GLU A 28 -6.23 11.27 -15.31
CA GLU A 28 -6.28 12.43 -16.22
C GLU A 28 -4.91 12.74 -16.84
N ILE A 29 -3.86 12.85 -16.01
CA ILE A 29 -2.51 13.19 -16.48
C ILE A 29 -1.97 12.10 -17.42
N VAL A 30 -2.18 10.82 -17.09
CA VAL A 30 -1.75 9.72 -17.96
C VAL A 30 -2.52 9.74 -19.28
N ALA A 31 -3.83 9.97 -19.24
CA ALA A 31 -4.64 10.07 -20.45
C ALA A 31 -4.22 11.26 -21.34
N GLU A 32 -3.88 12.40 -20.75
CA GLU A 32 -3.37 13.57 -21.48
C GLU A 32 -2.08 13.22 -22.25
N VAL A 33 -1.10 12.62 -21.57
CA VAL A 33 0.15 12.18 -22.21
C VAL A 33 -0.12 11.16 -23.32
N GLU A 34 -0.97 10.17 -23.09
CA GLU A 34 -1.33 9.18 -24.10
C GLU A 34 -2.07 9.79 -25.30
N SER A 35 -2.92 10.82 -25.10
CA SER A 35 -3.57 11.55 -26.21
C SER A 35 -2.52 12.23 -27.06
N HIS A 36 -1.63 12.98 -26.39
CA HIS A 36 -0.68 13.83 -27.07
C HIS A 36 0.26 13.00 -27.93
N VAL A 37 0.81 11.91 -27.36
CA VAL A 37 1.66 10.97 -28.11
C VAL A 37 0.91 10.34 -29.29
N ALA A 38 -0.39 10.02 -29.12
CA ALA A 38 -1.19 9.48 -30.21
C ALA A 38 -1.52 10.51 -31.31
N GLU A 39 -1.67 11.78 -30.96
CA GLU A 39 -2.02 12.87 -31.86
C GLU A 39 -0.80 13.42 -32.60
N THR A 40 0.35 13.58 -31.92
CA THR A 40 1.57 14.17 -32.50
C THR A 40 2.50 13.12 -33.08
N GLY A 41 2.46 11.88 -32.57
CA GLY A 41 3.41 10.82 -32.90
C GLY A 41 4.81 11.01 -32.28
N GLU A 42 5.01 12.06 -31.47
CA GLU A 42 6.26 12.30 -30.74
C GLU A 42 6.43 11.29 -29.60
N THR A 43 7.67 11.03 -29.20
CA THR A 43 7.88 10.19 -28.01
C THR A 43 7.48 10.98 -26.75
N PRO A 44 6.96 10.30 -25.71
CA PRO A 44 6.55 11.00 -24.48
C PRO A 44 7.71 11.73 -23.78
N VAL A 45 8.95 11.28 -23.98
CA VAL A 45 10.13 11.96 -23.42
C VAL A 45 10.46 13.24 -24.18
N GLU A 46 10.23 13.29 -25.50
CA GLU A 46 10.44 14.51 -26.28
C GLU A 46 9.39 15.56 -25.95
N ALA A 47 8.11 15.16 -25.84
CA ALA A 47 7.02 16.08 -25.56
C ALA A 47 6.95 16.55 -24.10
N PHE A 48 7.18 15.66 -23.14
CA PHE A 48 6.95 15.92 -21.71
C PHE A 48 8.21 15.85 -20.84
N GLY A 49 9.36 15.50 -21.43
CA GLY A 49 10.57 15.24 -20.67
C GLY A 49 10.50 13.95 -19.85
N PRO A 50 11.46 13.70 -18.95
CA PRO A 50 11.51 12.50 -18.13
C PRO A 50 10.28 12.40 -17.21
N ALA A 51 9.63 11.24 -17.15
CA ALA A 51 8.40 11.03 -16.37
C ALA A 51 8.50 11.47 -14.90
N ARG A 52 9.67 11.31 -14.27
CA ARG A 52 9.91 11.74 -12.88
C ARG A 52 9.94 13.25 -12.73
N GLU A 53 10.54 13.95 -13.68
CA GLU A 53 10.65 15.41 -13.68
C GLU A 53 9.29 16.04 -13.99
N TYR A 54 8.59 15.50 -15.00
CA TYR A 54 7.22 15.89 -15.28
C TYR A 54 6.29 15.70 -14.07
N ALA A 55 6.38 14.54 -13.41
CA ALA A 55 5.60 14.27 -12.19
C ALA A 55 5.94 15.20 -11.02
N ALA A 56 7.16 15.73 -10.94
CA ALA A 56 7.57 16.63 -9.86
C ALA A 56 6.80 17.95 -9.89
N GLY A 57 6.31 18.38 -11.06
CA GLY A 57 5.42 19.54 -11.20
C GLY A 57 4.07 19.39 -10.48
N PHE A 58 3.68 18.16 -10.14
CA PHE A 58 2.43 17.86 -9.43
C PHE A 58 2.66 17.55 -7.94
N ALA A 59 3.86 17.78 -7.42
CA ALA A 59 4.18 17.53 -6.02
C ALA A 59 3.35 18.43 -5.09
N GLY A 60 2.39 17.83 -4.38
CA GLY A 60 1.67 18.51 -3.31
C GLY A 60 2.51 18.63 -2.04
N PRO A 61 2.25 19.64 -1.18
CA PRO A 61 2.87 19.71 0.14
C PRO A 61 2.57 18.43 0.93
N ARG A 62 3.62 17.73 1.38
CA ARG A 62 3.45 16.57 2.26
C ARG A 62 2.97 17.07 3.62
N PRO A 63 1.77 16.69 4.09
CA PRO A 63 1.38 17.04 5.44
C PRO A 63 2.33 16.33 6.41
N LEU A 64 3.00 17.07 7.29
CA LEU A 64 3.90 16.54 8.33
C LEU A 64 3.25 15.40 9.14
N GLY A 65 1.93 15.48 9.33
CA GLY A 65 1.13 14.44 9.97
C GLY A 65 1.11 13.10 9.23
N ALA A 66 1.32 13.06 7.91
CA ALA A 66 1.31 11.80 7.15
C ALA A 66 2.51 10.90 7.48
N ARG A 67 3.67 11.49 7.82
CA ARG A 67 4.88 10.74 8.19
C ARG A 67 4.72 10.13 9.58
N LEU A 68 4.24 10.91 10.55
CA LEU A 68 3.92 10.43 11.89
C LEU A 68 2.80 9.39 11.87
N ALA A 69 1.75 9.59 11.06
CA ALA A 69 0.69 8.61 10.88
C ALA A 69 1.21 7.30 10.29
N GLY A 70 2.19 7.35 9.37
CA GLY A 70 2.86 6.15 8.85
C GLY A 70 3.62 5.38 9.92
N VAL A 71 4.38 6.06 10.78
CA VAL A 71 5.09 5.43 11.90
C VAL A 71 4.09 4.80 12.89
N TRP A 72 3.05 5.53 13.27
CA TRP A 72 2.00 5.00 14.15
C TRP A 72 1.27 3.80 13.57
N LEU A 73 1.02 3.77 12.25
CA LEU A 73 0.45 2.62 11.55
C LEU A 73 1.33 1.37 11.67
N VAL A 74 2.65 1.52 11.54
CA VAL A 74 3.62 0.42 11.67
C VAL A 74 3.67 -0.07 13.12
N VAL A 75 3.74 0.84 14.09
CA VAL A 75 3.78 0.50 15.53
C VAL A 75 2.48 -0.20 15.95
N LEU A 76 1.32 0.36 15.57
CA LEU A 76 0.02 -0.23 15.88
C LEU A 76 -0.11 -1.60 15.21
N GLY A 77 0.36 -1.73 13.96
CA GLY A 77 0.37 -2.99 13.26
C GLY A 77 1.23 -4.06 13.94
N ALA A 78 2.43 -3.70 14.38
CA ALA A 78 3.30 -4.60 15.13
C ALA A 78 2.66 -5.03 16.47
N ALA A 79 2.03 -4.10 17.19
CA ALA A 79 1.31 -4.39 18.43
C ALA A 79 0.10 -5.33 18.20
N CYS A 80 -0.64 -5.14 17.10
CA CYS A 80 -1.74 -6.03 16.73
C CYS A 80 -1.23 -7.43 16.38
N GLY A 81 -0.17 -7.52 15.57
CA GLY A 81 0.45 -8.80 15.22
C GLY A 81 0.94 -9.55 16.47
N TRP A 82 1.56 -8.83 17.41
CA TRP A 82 1.97 -9.37 18.71
C TRP A 82 0.78 -9.92 19.51
N LEU A 83 -0.32 -9.16 19.60
CA LEU A 83 -1.53 -9.59 20.30
C LEU A 83 -2.19 -10.82 19.66
N ILE A 84 -2.28 -10.87 18.33
CA ILE A 84 -2.81 -12.02 17.60
C ILE A 84 -1.94 -13.26 17.85
N ALA A 85 -0.61 -13.13 17.76
CA ALA A 85 0.30 -14.25 17.99
C ALA A 85 0.18 -14.82 19.40
N ASN A 86 0.14 -13.96 20.42
CA ASN A 86 -0.06 -14.38 21.81
C ASN A 86 -1.47 -14.98 22.02
N GLY A 87 -2.50 -14.40 21.42
CA GLY A 87 -3.87 -14.91 21.48
C GLY A 87 -4.04 -16.31 20.88
N VAL A 88 -3.38 -16.60 19.75
CA VAL A 88 -3.35 -17.95 19.16
C VAL A 88 -2.66 -18.93 20.11
N PHE A 89 -1.54 -18.54 20.70
CA PHE A 89 -0.78 -19.41 21.60
C PHE A 89 -1.56 -19.74 22.88
N GLY A 90 -2.22 -18.74 23.49
CA GLY A 90 -3.09 -18.96 24.64
C GLY A 90 -4.27 -19.89 24.35
N LEU A 91 -4.78 -19.93 23.11
CA LEU A 91 -5.83 -20.88 22.72
C LEU A 91 -5.30 -22.31 22.57
N VAL A 92 -4.05 -22.50 22.16
CA VAL A 92 -3.42 -23.81 21.99
C VAL A 92 -2.91 -24.37 23.33
N ALA A 93 -2.39 -23.50 24.19
CA ALA A 93 -1.86 -23.87 25.50
C ALA A 93 -2.92 -23.88 26.62
N ASP A 94 -4.17 -23.47 26.32
CA ASP A 94 -5.24 -23.18 27.30
C ASP A 94 -4.81 -22.17 28.39
N GLU A 95 -3.90 -21.27 28.02
CA GLU A 95 -3.32 -20.26 28.91
C GLU A 95 -3.96 -18.89 28.70
N ARG A 96 -4.04 -18.12 29.79
CA ARG A 96 -4.52 -16.74 29.75
C ARG A 96 -3.41 -15.81 29.28
N VAL A 97 -3.70 -15.04 28.23
CA VAL A 97 -2.78 -14.00 27.73
C VAL A 97 -2.98 -12.75 28.57
N HIS A 98 -1.99 -12.39 29.40
CA HIS A 98 -2.05 -11.21 30.29
C HIS A 98 -3.32 -11.13 31.16
N GLY A 99 -3.82 -12.28 31.64
CA GLY A 99 -5.02 -12.36 32.48
C GLY A 99 -6.35 -12.36 31.71
N MET A 100 -6.34 -12.19 30.39
CA MET A 100 -7.53 -12.27 29.53
C MET A 100 -7.70 -13.66 28.90
N PRO A 101 -8.94 -14.10 28.60
CA PRO A 101 -9.18 -15.27 27.77
C PRO A 101 -8.55 -15.08 26.37
N ALA A 102 -7.83 -16.08 25.89
CA ALA A 102 -7.05 -16.00 24.66
C ALA A 102 -7.88 -15.61 23.41
N GLY A 103 -9.15 -16.04 23.34
CA GLY A 103 -10.08 -15.64 22.29
C GLY A 103 -10.40 -14.13 22.27
N VAL A 104 -10.40 -13.47 23.42
CA VAL A 104 -10.62 -12.01 23.52
C VAL A 104 -9.39 -11.24 23.01
N ALA A 105 -8.19 -11.71 23.35
CA ALA A 105 -6.94 -11.12 22.85
C ALA A 105 -6.85 -11.22 21.32
N LEU A 106 -7.25 -12.36 20.75
CA LEU A 106 -7.27 -12.59 19.31
C LEU A 106 -8.30 -11.70 18.60
N ALA A 107 -9.52 -11.59 19.14
CA ALA A 107 -10.56 -10.73 18.58
C ALA A 107 -10.17 -9.24 18.60
N LEU A 108 -9.56 -8.78 19.68
CA LEU A 108 -9.06 -7.40 19.80
C LEU A 108 -7.94 -7.11 18.80
N GLY A 109 -6.97 -8.02 18.68
CA GLY A 109 -5.88 -7.89 17.72
C GLY A 109 -6.39 -7.82 16.27
N ALA A 110 -7.37 -8.66 15.91
CA ALA A 110 -8.01 -8.64 14.60
C ALA A 110 -8.78 -7.33 14.35
N LEU A 111 -9.50 -6.82 15.37
CA LEU A 111 -10.28 -5.58 15.26
C LEU A 111 -9.38 -4.36 15.11
N LEU A 112 -8.30 -4.27 15.89
CA LEU A 112 -7.33 -3.16 15.81
C LEU A 112 -6.55 -3.14 14.50
N TRP A 113 -6.50 -4.25 13.76
CA TRP A 113 -5.89 -4.30 12.42
C TRP A 113 -6.75 -3.69 11.31
N VAL A 114 -8.05 -3.51 11.54
CA VAL A 114 -8.98 -3.00 10.52
C VAL A 114 -8.65 -1.57 10.07
N PRO A 115 -8.42 -0.58 10.96
CA PRO A 115 -8.04 0.77 10.53
C PRO A 115 -6.75 0.87 9.70
N PRO A 116 -5.62 0.22 10.07
CA PRO A 116 -4.42 0.23 9.22
C PRO A 116 -4.66 -0.39 7.86
N MET A 117 -5.40 -1.51 7.82
CA MET A 117 -5.76 -2.17 6.58
C MET A 117 -6.61 -1.26 5.68
N ILE A 118 -7.62 -0.60 6.22
CA ILE A 118 -8.46 0.36 5.48
C ILE A 118 -7.62 1.55 4.99
N GLY A 119 -6.75 2.10 5.84
CA GLY A 119 -5.86 3.20 5.47
C GLY A 119 -4.93 2.82 4.32
N GLN A 120 -4.38 1.61 4.36
CA GLN A 120 -3.53 1.08 3.30
C GLN A 120 -4.31 0.80 2.01
N LEU A 121 -5.52 0.23 2.09
CA LEU A 121 -6.40 0.01 0.93
C LEU A 121 -6.77 1.34 0.25
N ARG A 122 -7.11 2.37 1.03
CA ARG A 122 -7.44 3.71 0.50
C ARG A 122 -6.27 4.34 -0.26
N ARG A 123 -5.03 4.12 0.19
CA ARG A 123 -3.82 4.59 -0.51
C ARG A 123 -3.54 3.83 -1.81
N GLN A 124 -4.11 2.64 -1.96
CA GLN A 124 -3.95 1.79 -3.14
C GLN A 124 -5.21 1.72 -4.00
N LEU A 125 -6.09 2.72 -3.90
CA LEU A 125 -7.25 2.81 -4.80
C LEU A 125 -6.76 2.71 -6.26
N PRO A 126 -7.35 1.80 -7.05
CA PRO A 126 -6.91 1.58 -8.41
C PRO A 126 -7.08 2.87 -9.20
N VAL A 127 -6.04 3.22 -9.97
CA VAL A 127 -6.14 4.32 -10.93
C VAL A 127 -6.95 3.79 -12.10
N ALA A 128 -8.13 4.36 -12.31
CA ALA A 128 -8.96 4.05 -13.46
C ALA A 128 -8.55 4.95 -14.63
N ASP A 129 -8.52 4.36 -15.83
CA ASP A 129 -8.41 5.12 -17.06
C ASP A 129 -9.72 5.90 -17.29
N PRO A 130 -9.68 7.24 -17.40
CA PRO A 130 -10.86 8.06 -17.66
C PRO A 130 -11.57 7.74 -18.98
N ARG A 131 -10.84 7.25 -20.00
CA ARG A 131 -11.39 6.97 -21.33
C ARG A 131 -12.06 5.61 -21.43
N THR A 132 -11.43 4.60 -20.85
CA THR A 132 -11.86 3.19 -21.01
C THR A 132 -12.52 2.61 -19.77
N GLY A 133 -12.42 3.28 -18.62
CA GLY A 133 -12.85 2.76 -17.32
C GLY A 133 -12.03 1.57 -16.81
N ARG A 134 -11.02 1.12 -17.56
CA ARG A 134 -10.17 -0.02 -17.17
C ARG A 134 -9.19 0.40 -16.08
N ARG A 135 -8.85 -0.54 -15.21
CA ARG A 135 -7.89 -0.30 -14.12
C ARG A 135 -6.46 -0.35 -14.68
N MET A 136 -5.71 0.72 -14.51
CA MET A 136 -4.30 0.80 -14.94
C MET A 136 -3.36 0.05 -13.98
N THR A 137 -3.80 -0.23 -12.75
CA THR A 137 -3.00 -0.93 -11.73
C THR A 137 -3.73 -2.11 -11.12
N PRO A 138 -3.00 -3.14 -10.65
CA PRO A 138 -3.60 -4.31 -10.01
C PRO A 138 -4.56 -3.91 -8.89
N GLY A 139 -5.65 -4.66 -8.77
CA GLY A 139 -6.72 -4.38 -7.81
C GLY A 139 -6.31 -4.60 -6.36
N PRO A 140 -7.18 -4.20 -5.40
CA PRO A 140 -6.93 -4.28 -3.97
C PRO A 140 -6.65 -5.71 -3.47
N ALA A 141 -7.00 -6.75 -4.24
CA ALA A 141 -6.72 -8.14 -3.91
C ALA A 141 -5.23 -8.43 -3.69
N ALA A 142 -4.33 -7.83 -4.48
CA ALA A 142 -2.89 -8.00 -4.30
C ALA A 142 -2.41 -7.42 -2.96
N VAL A 143 -3.05 -6.33 -2.50
CA VAL A 143 -2.78 -5.71 -1.19
C VAL A 143 -3.24 -6.62 -0.07
N VAL A 144 -4.45 -7.18 -0.19
CA VAL A 144 -4.97 -8.13 0.80
C VAL A 144 -4.05 -9.34 0.89
N VAL A 145 -3.67 -9.95 -0.24
CA VAL A 145 -2.76 -11.09 -0.27
C VAL A 145 -1.41 -10.76 0.37
N SER A 146 -0.78 -9.64 -0.01
CA SER A 146 0.51 -9.25 0.58
C SER A 146 0.42 -8.98 2.09
N MET A 147 -0.66 -8.36 2.57
CA MET A 147 -0.86 -8.13 4.01
C MET A 147 -1.12 -9.42 4.78
N THR A 148 -1.91 -10.34 4.23
CA THR A 148 -2.13 -11.66 4.85
C THR A 148 -0.84 -12.46 4.94
N VAL A 149 -0.04 -12.46 3.87
CA VAL A 149 1.29 -13.11 3.86
C VAL A 149 2.21 -12.47 4.89
N PHE A 150 2.23 -11.13 4.99
CA PHE A 150 3.05 -10.43 5.99
C PHE A 150 2.65 -10.79 7.42
N LEU A 151 1.34 -10.82 7.73
CA LEU A 151 0.86 -11.23 9.04
C LEU A 151 1.22 -12.69 9.35
N ALA A 152 1.09 -13.59 8.38
CA ALA A 152 1.46 -14.99 8.55
C ALA A 152 2.96 -15.16 8.82
N LEU A 153 3.82 -14.43 8.08
CA LEU A 153 5.27 -14.44 8.29
C LEU A 153 5.64 -13.84 9.65
N LEU A 154 4.99 -12.76 10.06
CA LEU A 154 5.26 -12.12 11.34
C LEU A 154 4.85 -13.04 12.50
N ALA A 155 3.70 -13.69 12.39
CA ALA A 155 3.25 -14.72 13.34
C ALA A 155 4.24 -15.90 13.41
N ALA A 156 4.71 -16.39 12.25
CA ALA A 156 5.70 -17.48 12.18
C ALA A 156 7.06 -17.07 12.78
N ALA A 157 7.52 -15.84 12.54
CA ALA A 157 8.76 -15.31 13.11
C ALA A 157 8.65 -15.16 14.63
N THR A 158 7.54 -14.62 15.14
CA THR A 158 7.30 -14.54 16.59
C THR A 158 7.22 -15.93 17.23
N TRP A 159 6.63 -16.90 16.54
CA TRP A 159 6.61 -18.30 16.98
C TRP A 159 8.01 -18.90 17.06
N LEU A 160 8.85 -18.69 16.03
CA LEU A 160 10.22 -19.18 16.01
C LEU A 160 11.05 -18.59 17.15
N VAL A 161 10.92 -17.29 17.41
CA VAL A 161 11.64 -16.63 18.51
C VAL A 161 11.19 -17.19 19.86
N ALA A 162 9.88 -17.33 20.10
CA ALA A 162 9.36 -17.88 21.34
C ALA A 162 9.86 -19.30 21.61
N VAL A 163 9.85 -20.17 20.59
CA VAL A 163 10.35 -21.56 20.68
C VAL A 163 11.86 -21.61 20.94
N LEU A 164 12.65 -20.67 20.41
CA LEU A 164 14.10 -20.64 20.62
C LEU A 164 14.51 -20.07 22.00
N THR A 165 13.60 -19.38 22.69
CA THR A 165 13.85 -18.75 24.00
C THR A 165 13.36 -19.56 25.20
N VAL A 166 12.71 -20.70 24.97
CA VAL A 166 12.24 -21.68 25.98
C VAL A 166 13.14 -22.90 25.95
#